data_AF-A0A7W0MCE5-F1
#
_entry.id   AF-A0A7W0MCE5-F1
#
_cell.length_a   1.000
_cell.length_b   1.000
_cell.length_c   1.000
_cell.angle_alpha   90.00
_cell.angle_beta   90.00
_cell.angle_gamma   90.00
#
_symmetry.space_group_name_H-M   'P 1'
#
loop_
_entity.id
_entity.type
_entity.pdbx_description
1 polymer ?
#
loop_
_entity_poly.entity_id
_entity_poly.type
_entity_poly.pdbx_seq_one_letter_code
_entity_poly.pdbx_strand_id
1 'polypeptide(L)'
;MTDRSLHAPLRTFYSTFARYIVLAAVVAVPLLAFGVQRAMRGGNNDVRQWLPAGFQETIDYDGFLAQFGSEEMAVVSWPGATLDDERLDRVAAGLRAHVGPDDAATQPTASSPQFLFKRVLTTREALADLTAEPMNLPRAVAVER
;
A
#
# COMPACT_ATOMS: atom_id res chain seq x y z
N MET A 1 -44.91 -40.77 25.53
CA MET A 1 -43.66 -40.54 26.28
C MET A 1 -42.89 -39.49 25.49
N THR A 2 -43.20 -38.22 25.74
CA THR A 2 -42.65 -37.10 24.97
C THR A 2 -42.09 -36.11 25.97
N ASP A 3 -40.77 -36.10 26.00
CA ASP A 3 -39.94 -35.29 26.87
C ASP A 3 -40.08 -33.80 26.48
N ARG A 4 -40.50 -32.98 27.44
CA ARG A 4 -40.79 -31.55 27.26
C ARG A 4 -39.89 -30.76 28.23
N SER A 5 -38.58 -30.96 28.15
CA SER A 5 -37.61 -30.28 29.01
C SER A 5 -36.50 -29.60 28.22
N LEU A 6 -36.80 -28.63 27.34
CA LEU A 6 -35.75 -27.84 26.68
C LEU A 6 -36.13 -26.39 26.41
N HIS A 7 -36.70 -25.64 27.37
CA HIS A 7 -36.70 -24.16 27.27
C HIS A 7 -36.53 -23.50 28.64
N ALA A 8 -35.28 -23.39 29.10
CA ALA A 8 -34.93 -22.46 30.18
C ALA A 8 -35.24 -21.02 29.71
N PRO A 9 -35.83 -20.14 30.55
CA PRO A 9 -36.32 -18.85 30.10
C PRO A 9 -35.15 -17.86 29.95
N LEU A 10 -34.50 -17.85 28.79
CA LEU A 10 -33.62 -16.73 28.39
C LEU A 10 -34.39 -15.39 28.33
N ARG A 11 -35.73 -15.41 28.42
CA ARG A 11 -36.59 -14.22 28.32
C ARG A 11 -36.39 -13.20 29.46
N THR A 12 -36.03 -13.59 30.67
CA THR A 12 -36.12 -12.70 31.86
C THR A 12 -35.00 -11.66 31.95
N PHE A 13 -33.78 -12.02 31.56
CA PHE A 13 -32.62 -11.11 31.61
C PHE A 13 -32.72 -10.05 30.50
N TYR A 14 -32.93 -10.49 29.26
CA TYR A 14 -33.03 -9.60 28.11
C TYR A 14 -34.27 -8.69 28.19
N SER A 15 -35.41 -9.13 28.73
CA SER A 15 -36.60 -8.26 28.87
C SER A 15 -36.41 -7.12 29.87
N THR A 16 -35.67 -7.37 30.95
CA THR A 16 -35.47 -6.39 32.04
C THR A 16 -34.37 -5.38 31.69
N PHE A 17 -33.31 -5.86 31.05
CA PHE A 17 -32.15 -5.03 30.69
C PHE A 17 -32.15 -4.57 29.23
N ALA A 18 -33.18 -4.89 28.43
CA ALA A 18 -33.30 -4.54 27.01
C ALA A 18 -32.88 -3.09 26.72
N ARG A 19 -33.43 -2.13 27.48
CA ARG A 19 -33.14 -0.70 27.29
C ARG A 19 -31.66 -0.35 27.51
N TYR A 20 -31.01 -0.99 28.47
CA TYR A 20 -29.59 -0.78 28.78
C TYR A 20 -28.69 -1.48 27.76
N ILE A 21 -29.08 -2.66 27.28
CA ILE A 21 -28.38 -3.38 26.21
C ILE A 21 -28.45 -2.56 24.92
N VAL A 22 -29.61 -2.03 24.55
CA VAL A 22 -29.78 -1.17 23.37
C VAL A 22 -28.98 0.12 23.53
N LEU A 23 -29.02 0.77 24.70
CA LEU A 23 -28.23 1.97 24.96
C LEU A 23 -26.73 1.68 24.84
N ALA A 24 -26.24 0.59 25.43
CA ALA A 24 -24.85 0.18 25.34
C ALA A 24 -24.44 -0.12 23.89
N ALA A 25 -25.30 -0.77 23.12
CA ALA A 25 -25.06 -1.01 21.70
C ALA A 25 -24.98 0.30 20.91
N VAL A 26 -25.92 1.22 21.11
CA VAL A 26 -25.93 2.53 20.44
C VAL A 26 -24.68 3.35 20.78
N VAL A 27 -24.21 3.31 22.03
CA VAL A 27 -22.98 3.99 22.46
C VAL A 27 -21.72 3.29 21.92
N ALA A 28 -21.73 1.95 21.79
CA ALA A 28 -20.62 1.19 21.24
C ALA A 28 -20.47 1.34 19.72
N VAL A 29 -21.56 1.54 18.99
CA VAL A 29 -21.56 1.69 17.51
C VAL A 29 -20.58 2.75 17.01
N PRO A 30 -20.54 4.01 17.51
CA PRO A 30 -19.58 5.01 17.02
C PRO A 30 -18.13 4.63 17.34
N LEU A 31 -17.87 3.96 18.47
CA LEU A 31 -16.53 3.49 18.82
C LEU A 31 -16.05 2.38 17.87
N LEU A 32 -16.93 1.43 17.59
CA LEU A 32 -16.67 0.36 16.61
C LEU A 32 -16.50 0.94 15.21
N ALA A 33 -17.36 1.86 14.79
CA ALA A 33 -17.26 2.53 13.50
C ALA A 33 -15.93 3.29 13.35
N PHE A 34 -15.49 4.00 14.40
CA PHE A 34 -14.19 4.66 14.42
C PHE A 34 -13.03 3.66 14.32
N GLY A 35 -13.10 2.55 15.07
CA GLY A 35 -12.11 1.48 15.02
C GLY A 35 -12.00 0.83 13.64
N VAL A 36 -13.15 0.48 13.04
CA VAL A 36 -13.23 -0.07 11.69
C VAL A 36 -12.70 0.92 10.66
N GLN A 37 -13.11 2.19 10.73
CA GLN A 37 -12.63 3.23 9.82
C GLN A 37 -11.11 3.41 9.92
N ARG A 38 -10.54 3.32 11.13
CA ARG A 38 -9.09 3.40 11.33
C ARG A 38 -8.36 2.15 10.82
N ALA A 39 -8.92 0.96 11.03
CA ALA A 39 -8.38 -0.30 10.51
C ALA A 39 -8.42 -0.36 8.97
N MET A 40 -9.55 0.03 8.35
CA MET A 40 -9.69 0.05 6.89
C MET A 40 -8.80 1.09 6.22
N ARG A 41 -8.54 2.23 6.88
CA ARG A 41 -7.57 3.23 6.39
C ARG A 41 -6.13 2.71 6.39
N GLY A 42 -5.85 1.64 7.13
CA GLY A 42 -4.55 0.99 7.22
C GLY A 42 -4.54 -0.41 6.62
N GLY A 43 -5.25 -0.62 5.50
CA GLY A 43 -5.16 -1.86 4.72
C GLY A 43 -3.75 -2.04 4.18
N ASN A 44 -2.89 -2.68 4.97
CA ASN A 44 -1.52 -2.94 4.59
C ASN A 44 -1.50 -4.21 3.73
N ASN A 45 -1.51 -4.06 2.40
CA ASN A 45 -1.27 -5.16 1.46
C ASN A 45 0.22 -5.54 1.39
N ASP A 46 0.90 -5.41 2.52
CA ASP A 46 2.30 -5.73 2.61
C ASP A 46 2.44 -7.23 2.80
N VAL A 47 2.89 -7.91 1.74
CA VAL A 47 3.15 -9.35 1.70
C VAL A 47 4.13 -9.75 2.82
N ARG A 48 4.98 -8.82 3.30
CA ARG A 48 5.88 -9.04 4.44
C ARG A 48 5.14 -9.43 5.72
N GLN A 49 3.88 -9.03 5.90
CA GLN A 49 3.07 -9.40 7.06
C GLN A 49 2.69 -10.89 7.10
N TRP A 50 2.87 -11.61 5.99
CA TRP A 50 2.61 -13.05 5.93
C TRP A 50 3.77 -13.89 6.44
N LEU A 51 4.98 -13.31 6.57
CA LEU A 51 6.17 -14.01 7.04
C LEU A 51 6.49 -13.60 8.49
N PRO A 52 6.65 -14.55 9.44
CA PRO A 52 6.99 -14.20 10.81
C PRO A 52 8.39 -13.55 10.90
N ALA A 53 8.52 -12.52 11.73
CA ALA A 53 9.76 -11.74 11.86
C ALA A 53 10.98 -12.52 12.40
N GLY A 54 10.79 -13.76 12.87
CA GLY A 54 11.87 -14.61 13.40
C GLY A 54 12.52 -15.55 12.38
N PHE A 55 12.07 -15.54 11.12
CA PHE A 55 12.64 -16.36 10.06
C PHE A 55 13.92 -15.74 9.52
N GLN A 56 14.91 -16.58 9.21
CA GLN A 56 16.18 -16.12 8.65
C GLN A 56 15.97 -15.42 7.31
N GLU A 57 15.00 -15.90 6.53
CA GLU A 57 14.57 -15.35 5.25
C GLU A 57 14.07 -13.90 5.37
N THR A 58 13.38 -13.56 6.47
CA THR A 58 12.93 -12.18 6.73
C THR A 58 14.11 -11.26 6.98
N ILE A 59 15.10 -11.72 7.76
CA ILE A 59 16.31 -10.96 8.11
C ILE A 59 17.16 -10.72 6.86
N ASP A 60 17.36 -11.75 6.06
CA ASP A 60 18.13 -11.67 4.82
C ASP A 60 17.46 -10.72 3.82
N TYR A 61 16.13 -10.78 3.71
CA TYR A 61 15.34 -9.89 2.88
C TYR A 61 15.40 -8.42 3.36
N ASP A 62 15.29 -8.17 4.65
CA ASP A 62 15.43 -6.81 5.22
C ASP A 62 16.84 -6.25 4.98
N GLY A 63 17.87 -7.09 5.09
CA GLY A 63 19.25 -6.72 4.75
C GLY A 63 19.42 -6.36 3.27
N PHE A 64 18.79 -7.12 2.38
CA PHE A 64 18.76 -6.81 0.94
C PHE A 64 18.05 -5.48 0.66
N LEU A 65 16.86 -5.28 1.24
CA LEU A 65 16.10 -4.03 1.09
C LEU A 65 16.85 -2.80 1.61
N ALA A 66 17.61 -2.94 2.70
CA ALA A 66 18.43 -1.85 3.23
C ALA A 66 19.53 -1.42 2.25
N GLN A 67 20.05 -2.35 1.44
CA GLN A 67 21.14 -2.08 0.51
C GLN A 67 20.67 -1.66 -0.88
N PHE A 68 19.54 -2.22 -1.36
CA PHE A 68 19.06 -2.02 -2.72
C PHE A 68 17.75 -1.20 -2.83
N GLY A 69 17.05 -0.95 -1.72
CA GLY A 69 15.73 -0.30 -1.70
C GLY A 69 14.58 -1.29 -1.93
N SER A 70 13.32 -0.81 -1.94
CA SER A 70 12.16 -1.67 -2.20
C SER A 70 12.01 -1.99 -3.69
N GLU A 71 11.62 -3.24 -3.99
CA GLU A 71 11.34 -3.73 -5.35
C GLU A 71 9.99 -3.25 -5.91
N GLU A 72 9.30 -2.33 -5.22
CA GLU A 72 7.97 -1.86 -5.60
C GLU A 72 8.06 -0.88 -6.79
N MET A 73 8.17 -1.41 -8.00
CA MET A 73 8.14 -0.65 -9.24
C MET A 73 6.81 -0.84 -9.98
N ALA A 74 6.16 0.26 -10.33
CA ALA A 74 5.05 0.26 -11.27
C ALA A 74 5.57 0.58 -12.69
N VAL A 75 5.36 -0.34 -13.63
CA VAL A 75 5.65 -0.12 -15.04
C VAL A 75 4.41 0.40 -15.75
N VAL A 76 4.51 1.57 -16.36
CA VAL A 76 3.40 2.19 -17.11
C VAL A 76 3.73 2.14 -18.60
N SER A 77 2.82 1.58 -19.39
CA SER A 77 2.93 1.53 -20.86
C SER A 77 1.55 1.71 -21.51
N TRP A 78 1.55 2.08 -22.78
CA TRP A 78 0.34 2.24 -23.59
C TRP A 78 0.62 1.87 -25.06
N PRO A 79 -0.42 1.66 -25.88
CA PRO A 79 -0.23 1.44 -27.31
C PRO A 79 0.53 2.59 -27.97
N GLY A 80 1.70 2.26 -28.54
CA GLY A 80 2.59 3.23 -29.18
C GLY A 80 3.51 3.98 -28.21
N ALA A 81 3.68 3.52 -26.97
CA ALA A 81 4.67 4.05 -26.02
C ALA A 81 6.11 3.73 -26.48
N THR A 82 6.61 4.49 -27.45
CA THR A 82 7.97 4.40 -27.97
C THR A 82 8.87 5.48 -27.36
N LEU A 83 10.18 5.39 -27.58
CA LEU A 83 11.18 6.37 -27.12
C LEU A 83 10.89 7.82 -27.55
N ASP A 84 10.23 7.97 -28.69
CA ASP A 84 9.96 9.26 -29.33
C ASP A 84 8.53 9.77 -29.06
N ASP A 85 7.74 9.07 -28.24
CA ASP A 85 6.37 9.50 -27.92
C ASP A 85 6.38 10.72 -26.98
N GLU A 86 5.85 11.85 -27.46
CA GLU A 86 5.72 13.10 -26.69
C GLU A 86 4.82 12.98 -25.45
N ARG A 87 3.94 11.96 -25.38
CA ARG A 87 3.11 11.69 -24.20
C ARG A 87 3.96 11.28 -23.00
N LEU A 88 5.15 10.72 -23.22
CA LEU A 88 6.05 10.26 -22.16
C LEU A 88 6.39 11.39 -21.19
N ASP A 89 6.77 12.55 -21.72
CA ASP A 89 7.18 13.69 -20.90
C ASP A 89 6.01 14.26 -20.08
N ARG A 90 4.79 14.27 -20.66
CA ARG A 90 3.57 14.72 -19.95
C ARG A 90 3.17 13.77 -18.82
N VAL A 91 3.21 12.46 -19.07
CA VAL A 91 2.92 11.46 -18.05
C VAL A 91 3.95 11.53 -16.93
N ALA A 92 5.24 11.59 -17.27
CA ALA A 92 6.31 11.68 -16.31
C ALA A 92 6.20 12.95 -15.45
N ALA A 93 5.90 14.10 -16.04
CA ALA A 93 5.67 15.35 -15.31
C ALA A 93 4.50 15.25 -14.31
N GLY A 94 3.38 14.66 -14.72
CA GLY A 94 2.22 14.45 -13.85
C GLY A 94 2.52 13.52 -12.66
N LEU A 95 3.29 12.46 -12.90
CA LEU A 95 3.70 11.53 -11.84
C LEU A 95 4.72 12.18 -10.89
N ARG A 96 5.67 12.98 -11.41
CA ARG A 96 6.67 13.69 -10.60
C ARG A 96 6.06 14.69 -9.63
N ALA A 97 4.89 15.26 -9.93
CA ALA A 97 4.16 16.11 -8.99
C ALA A 97 3.76 15.38 -7.69
N HIS A 98 3.78 14.05 -7.70
CA HIS A 98 3.46 13.19 -6.56
C HIS A 98 4.69 12.49 -5.98
N VAL A 99 5.91 12.93 -6.36
CA VAL A 99 7.15 12.42 -5.78
C VAL A 99 7.45 13.14 -4.48
N GLY A 100 7.67 12.38 -3.41
CA GLY A 100 8.03 12.90 -2.09
C GLY A 100 9.53 13.06 -1.89
N PRO A 101 9.95 13.77 -0.83
CA PRO A 101 11.35 13.77 -0.43
C PRO A 101 11.82 12.35 -0.11
N ASP A 102 13.08 12.03 -0.43
CA ASP A 102 13.67 10.69 -0.28
C ASP A 102 13.61 10.11 1.15
N ASP A 103 13.49 11.00 2.14
CA ASP A 103 13.47 10.70 3.57
C ASP A 103 12.04 10.65 4.14
N ALA A 104 11.02 10.76 3.31
CA ALA A 104 9.62 10.75 3.72
C ALA A 104 9.18 9.32 4.10
N ALA A 105 9.67 8.83 5.24
CA ALA A 105 9.04 7.75 6.00
C ALA A 105 7.72 8.24 6.60
N THR A 106 6.81 8.74 5.76
CA THR A 106 5.62 9.44 6.23
C THR A 106 4.41 8.59 5.91
N GLN A 107 3.97 7.83 6.91
CA GLN A 107 2.60 7.33 6.97
C GLN A 107 1.67 8.47 6.54
N PRO A 108 0.85 8.29 5.48
CA PRO A 108 0.01 9.35 4.97
C PRO A 108 -0.95 9.79 6.08
N THR A 109 -0.73 10.98 6.61
CA THR A 109 -1.74 11.63 7.46
C THR A 109 -2.82 12.22 6.55
N ALA A 110 -4.04 12.39 7.07
CA ALA A 110 -5.18 12.88 6.29
C ALA A 110 -4.99 14.29 5.67
N SER A 111 -3.89 14.99 6.02
CA SER A 111 -3.61 16.38 5.64
C SER A 111 -2.28 16.55 4.91
N SER A 112 -1.50 15.48 4.71
CA SER A 112 -0.21 15.57 3.99
C SER A 112 -0.44 15.44 2.48
N PRO A 113 0.39 16.09 1.64
CA PRO A 113 0.47 15.73 0.22
C PRO A 113 0.70 14.22 0.12
N GLN A 114 -0.14 13.51 -0.64
CA GLN A 114 0.05 12.08 -0.87
C GLN A 114 1.21 11.93 -1.84
N PHE A 115 2.42 11.84 -1.28
CA PHE A 115 3.58 11.42 -2.04
C PHE A 115 3.43 9.94 -2.31
N LEU A 116 3.25 9.60 -3.59
CA LEU A 116 2.95 8.23 -4.05
C LEU A 116 4.20 7.50 -4.51
N PHE A 117 5.22 8.25 -4.94
CA PHE A 117 6.41 7.69 -5.57
C PHE A 117 7.67 8.26 -4.93
N LYS A 118 8.71 7.44 -4.84
CA LYS A 118 10.07 7.92 -4.50
C LYS A 118 10.80 8.46 -5.72
N ARG A 119 10.58 7.84 -6.88
CA ARG A 119 11.23 8.23 -8.15
C ARG A 119 10.36 7.88 -9.34
N VAL A 120 10.46 8.68 -10.40
CA VAL A 120 9.87 8.43 -11.71
C VAL A 120 10.98 8.45 -12.75
N LEU A 121 11.17 7.33 -13.43
CA LEU A 121 12.17 7.14 -14.48
C LEU A 121 11.48 6.86 -15.81
N THR A 122 11.91 7.53 -16.86
CA THR A 122 11.45 7.26 -18.24
C THR A 122 12.49 6.46 -19.01
N THR A 123 12.07 5.75 -20.06
CA THR A 123 13.00 5.00 -20.93
C THR A 123 14.02 5.91 -21.61
N ARG A 124 13.66 7.17 -21.90
CA ARG A 124 14.59 8.15 -22.51
C ARG A 124 15.68 8.58 -21.53
N GLU A 125 15.32 8.79 -20.27
CA GLU A 125 16.28 9.08 -19.19
C GLU A 125 17.17 7.87 -18.90
N ALA A 126 16.59 6.67 -18.82
CA ALA A 126 17.37 5.45 -18.68
C ALA A 126 18.37 5.31 -19.83
N LEU A 127 17.94 5.53 -21.08
CA LEU A 127 18.81 5.49 -22.24
C LEU A 127 19.91 6.57 -22.17
N ALA A 128 19.56 7.79 -21.74
CA ALA A 128 20.53 8.86 -21.53
C ALA A 128 21.59 8.45 -20.50
N ASP A 129 21.18 7.89 -19.36
CA ASP A 129 22.07 7.40 -18.30
C ASP A 129 22.98 6.26 -18.79
N LEU A 130 22.46 5.35 -19.63
CA LEU A 130 23.26 4.28 -20.24
C LEU A 130 24.34 4.82 -21.20
N THR A 131 24.01 5.89 -21.93
CA THR A 131 24.92 6.51 -22.90
C THR A 131 25.87 7.53 -22.27
N ALA A 132 25.56 8.03 -21.08
CA ALA A 132 26.41 8.94 -20.32
C ALA A 132 27.54 8.19 -19.59
N GLU A 133 28.54 8.93 -19.13
CA GLU A 133 29.58 8.40 -18.25
C GLU A 133 28.96 7.99 -16.89
N PRO A 134 29.34 6.85 -16.27
CA PRO A 134 30.48 5.97 -16.55
C PRO A 134 30.24 4.82 -17.54
N MET A 135 29.00 4.59 -17.98
CA MET A 135 28.68 3.39 -18.78
C MET A 135 29.01 3.56 -20.25
N ASN A 136 28.88 4.77 -20.79
CA ASN A 136 29.34 5.21 -22.12
C ASN A 136 28.99 4.19 -23.23
N LEU A 137 27.80 3.59 -23.15
CA LEU A 137 27.37 2.56 -24.07
C LEU A 137 27.00 3.20 -25.42
N PRO A 138 27.39 2.61 -26.56
CA PRO A 138 26.89 3.03 -27.86
C PRO A 138 25.37 2.94 -27.90
N ARG A 139 24.69 3.99 -28.40
CA ARG A 139 23.21 4.06 -28.44
C ARG A 139 22.55 2.79 -29.02
N ALA A 140 23.15 2.19 -30.04
CA ALA A 140 22.64 0.96 -30.66
C ALA A 140 22.57 -0.21 -29.67
N VAL A 141 23.58 -0.34 -28.79
CA VAL A 141 23.63 -1.37 -27.74
C VAL A 141 22.71 -1.01 -26.57
N ALA A 142 22.58 0.28 -26.27
CA ALA A 142 21.77 0.76 -25.16
C ALA A 142 20.25 0.63 -25.43
N VAL A 143 19.82 0.59 -26.69
CA VAL A 143 18.41 0.34 -27.08
C VAL A 143 18.04 -1.15 -27.02
N GLU A 144 19.03 -2.04 -27.09
CA GLU A 144 18.82 -3.51 -27.09
C GLU A 144 18.80 -4.12 -25.67
N ARG A 145 19.15 -3.34 -24.65
CA ARG A 145 19.21 -3.72 -23.23
C ARG A 145 17.92 -3.35 -22.49
#